data_AF-A0A2E9WXQ9-F1
#
_entry.id   AF-A0A2E9WXQ9-F1
#
_cell.length_a   1.000
_cell.length_b   1.000
_cell.length_c   1.000
_cell.angle_alpha   90.00
_cell.angle_beta   90.00
_cell.angle_gamma   90.00
#
_symmetry.space_group_name_H-M   'P 1'
#
loop_
_entity.id
_entity.type
_entity.pdbx_description
1 polymer ?
#
loop_
_entity_poly.entity_id
_entity_poly.type
_entity_poly.pdbx_seq_one_letter_code
_entity_poly.pdbx_strand_id
1 'polypeptide(L)'
;MPKVEVPADQVCAVLKENILVDGFHVVIDVEKSLGAVIVDALGGSEYPDCYGYFATLPVGHNHPKLGDEGFRESLMRDSLANLFGVETSPI
;
A
#
# COMPACT_ATOMS: atom_id res chain seq x y z
N MET A 1 -14.89 11.68 0.54
CA MET A 1 -13.79 11.93 -0.42
C MET A 1 -14.25 11.47 -1.78
N PRO A 2 -13.91 12.18 -2.87
CA PRO A 2 -14.22 11.71 -4.22
C PRO A 2 -13.53 10.37 -4.46
N LYS A 3 -14.26 9.40 -5.00
CA LYS A 3 -13.70 8.12 -5.42
C LYS A 3 -13.03 8.35 -6.77
N VAL A 4 -11.71 8.29 -6.81
CA VAL A 4 -10.93 8.38 -8.05
C VAL A 4 -10.68 6.97 -8.53
N GLU A 5 -11.19 6.64 -9.71
CA GLU A 5 -11.00 5.33 -10.35
C GLU A 5 -10.26 5.55 -11.66
N VAL A 6 -9.12 4.87 -11.82
CA VAL A 6 -8.28 4.91 -13.04
C VAL A 6 -7.98 3.47 -13.43
N PRO A 7 -8.25 3.05 -14.68
CA PRO A 7 -7.85 1.75 -15.19
C PRO A 7 -6.34 1.52 -15.05
N ALA A 8 -5.91 0.30 -14.74
CA ALA A 8 -4.50 -0.01 -14.50
C ALA A 8 -3.59 0.42 -15.66
N ASP A 9 -4.04 0.22 -16.90
CA ASP A 9 -3.34 0.59 -18.14
C ASP A 9 -3.22 2.10 -18.37
N GLN A 10 -3.95 2.91 -17.61
CA GLN A 10 -3.92 4.38 -17.68
C GLN A 10 -3.18 5.05 -16.53
N VAL A 11 -2.79 4.32 -15.48
CA VAL A 11 -2.16 4.88 -14.27
C VAL A 11 -0.93 5.71 -14.60
N CYS A 12 0.03 5.18 -15.35
CA CYS A 12 1.24 5.91 -15.71
C CYS A 12 0.96 7.13 -16.61
N ALA A 13 -0.03 7.03 -17.50
CA ALA A 13 -0.41 8.14 -18.38
C ALA A 13 -0.96 9.32 -17.58
N VAL A 14 -1.87 9.06 -16.64
CA VAL A 14 -2.47 10.07 -15.75
C VAL A 14 -1.42 10.70 -14.83
N LEU A 15 -0.54 9.89 -14.23
CA LEU A 15 0.51 10.42 -13.35
C LEU A 15 1.47 11.35 -14.11
N LYS A 16 1.83 11.01 -15.34
CA LYS A 16 2.77 11.78 -16.18
C LYS A 16 2.29 13.20 -16.49
N GLU A 17 0.99 13.46 -16.40
CA GLU A 17 0.44 14.81 -16.60
C GLU A 17 0.86 15.80 -15.50
N ASN A 18 1.23 15.29 -14.31
CA ASN A 18 1.44 16.12 -13.12
C ASN A 18 2.77 15.86 -12.40
N ILE A 19 3.34 14.67 -12.55
CA ILE A 19 4.59 14.28 -11.91
C ILE A 19 5.53 13.57 -12.88
N LEU A 20 6.82 13.53 -12.53
CA LEU A 20 7.78 12.68 -13.24
C LEU A 20 7.48 11.20 -12.93
N VAL A 21 7.41 10.38 -13.98
CA VAL A 21 7.19 8.93 -13.88
C VAL A 21 8.48 8.22 -14.30
N ASP A 22 9.46 8.18 -13.40
CA ASP A 22 10.79 7.59 -13.59
C ASP A 22 11.04 6.32 -12.76
N GLY A 23 10.05 5.89 -11.99
CA GLY A 23 10.09 4.65 -11.20
C GLY A 23 9.86 3.38 -12.03
N PHE A 24 9.54 2.29 -11.33
CA PHE A 24 9.15 1.04 -11.97
C PHE A 24 7.81 1.18 -12.68
N HIS A 25 7.72 0.61 -13.88
CA HIS A 25 6.49 0.59 -14.68
C HIS A 25 5.62 -0.63 -14.30
N VAL A 26 5.40 -0.80 -13.00
CA VAL A 26 4.57 -1.85 -12.41
C VAL A 26 3.39 -1.18 -11.72
N VAL A 27 2.16 -1.60 -12.04
CA VAL A 27 0.96 -1.09 -11.37
C VAL A 27 0.58 -2.11 -10.31
N ILE A 28 0.82 -1.80 -9.05
CA ILE A 28 0.69 -2.79 -7.97
C ILE A 28 -0.78 -3.07 -7.68
N ASP A 29 -1.21 -4.32 -7.83
CA ASP A 29 -2.49 -4.80 -7.32
C ASP A 29 -2.36 -5.02 -5.81
N VAL A 30 -2.77 -4.01 -5.03
CA VAL A 30 -2.64 -3.99 -3.58
C VAL A 30 -3.50 -5.06 -2.91
N GLU A 31 -4.59 -5.52 -3.55
CA GLU A 31 -5.47 -6.55 -2.99
C GLU A 31 -4.92 -7.96 -3.22
N LYS A 32 -4.32 -8.21 -4.39
CA LYS A 32 -3.81 -9.54 -4.75
C LYS A 32 -2.37 -9.81 -4.31
N SER A 33 -1.55 -8.77 -4.12
CA SER A 33 -0.17 -8.94 -3.64
C SER A 33 -0.15 -9.58 -2.24
N LEU A 34 0.76 -10.50 -1.98
CA LEU A 34 0.78 -11.24 -0.70
C LEU A 34 2.21 -11.62 -0.29
N GLY A 35 2.55 -11.37 0.97
CA GLY A 35 3.87 -11.64 1.51
C GLY A 35 4.94 -10.83 0.77
N ALA A 36 5.99 -11.50 0.29
CA ALA A 36 7.05 -10.88 -0.51
C ALA A 36 6.81 -11.05 -2.02
N VAL A 37 5.56 -10.94 -2.48
CA VAL A 37 5.18 -11.06 -3.89
C VAL A 37 4.28 -9.90 -4.29
N ILE A 38 4.69 -9.16 -5.31
CA ILE A 38 3.93 -8.10 -5.97
C ILE A 38 3.18 -8.69 -7.17
N VAL A 39 1.89 -8.42 -7.26
CA VAL A 39 1.07 -8.72 -8.44
C VAL A 39 0.92 -7.43 -9.26
N ASP A 40 1.26 -7.49 -10.55
CA ASP A 40 1.04 -6.38 -11.48
C ASP A 40 -0.39 -6.40 -12.02
N ALA A 41 -1.13 -5.32 -11.80
CA ALA A 41 -2.52 -5.14 -12.18
C ALA A 41 -2.71 -5.06 -13.71
N LEU A 42 -1.65 -4.79 -14.50
CA LEU A 42 -1.75 -4.72 -15.96
C LEU A 42 -2.01 -6.09 -16.60
N GLY A 43 -1.30 -7.12 -16.13
CA GLY A 43 -1.32 -8.45 -16.75
C GLY A 43 -1.45 -9.61 -15.77
N GLY A 44 -1.41 -9.35 -14.47
CA GLY A 44 -1.43 -10.36 -13.41
C GLY A 44 -0.09 -11.04 -13.15
N SER A 45 1.02 -10.55 -13.72
CA SER A 45 2.35 -11.11 -13.49
C SER A 45 2.75 -10.98 -12.02
N GLU A 46 3.41 -12.00 -11.50
CA GLU A 46 3.92 -12.04 -10.12
C GLU A 46 5.43 -11.76 -10.09
N TYR A 47 5.85 -10.91 -9.16
CA TYR A 47 7.25 -10.52 -8.97
C TYR A 47 7.67 -10.77 -7.50
N PRO A 48 8.78 -11.48 -7.25
CA PRO A 48 9.39 -11.51 -5.92
C PRO A 48 9.80 -10.11 -5.48
N ASP A 49 9.30 -9.66 -4.32
CA ASP A 49 9.61 -8.35 -3.75
C ASP A 49 10.93 -8.41 -2.98
N CYS A 50 12.03 -8.15 -3.70
CA CYS A 50 13.35 -7.90 -3.10
C CYS A 50 13.64 -6.40 -2.89
N TYR A 51 12.62 -5.55 -3.06
CA TYR A 51 12.73 -4.10 -2.91
C TYR A 51 12.22 -3.65 -1.53
N GLY A 52 11.12 -4.24 -1.06
CA GLY A 52 10.55 -4.00 0.26
C GLY A 52 10.21 -2.54 0.55
N TYR A 53 9.97 -1.74 -0.50
CA TYR A 53 9.71 -0.30 -0.42
C TYR A 53 10.78 0.46 0.36
N PHE A 54 12.05 0.32 -0.04
CA PHE A 54 13.20 0.82 0.73
C PHE A 54 13.24 0.21 2.15
N ALA A 55 12.93 -1.09 2.26
CA ALA A 55 12.82 -1.83 3.50
C ALA A 55 11.80 -1.27 4.52
N THR A 56 10.79 -0.51 4.07
CA THR A 56 9.72 0.03 4.93
C THR A 56 8.49 -0.89 5.03
N LEU A 57 8.46 -2.01 4.30
CA LEU A 57 7.40 -3.01 4.38
C LEU A 57 7.86 -4.29 5.09
N PRO A 58 8.01 -4.30 6.43
CA PRO A 58 8.66 -5.39 7.17
C PRO A 58 7.87 -6.69 7.21
N VAL A 59 6.55 -6.65 7.03
CA VAL A 59 5.66 -7.82 7.10
C VAL A 59 5.13 -8.26 5.73
N GLY A 60 5.60 -7.62 4.66
CA GLY A 60 5.11 -7.85 3.30
C GLY A 60 3.68 -7.37 3.06
N HIS A 61 3.16 -7.65 1.86
CA HIS A 61 1.79 -7.31 1.48
C HIS A 61 0.78 -8.22 2.17
N ASN A 62 -0.34 -7.64 2.60
CA ASN A 62 -1.54 -8.35 3.06
C ASN A 62 -1.28 -9.48 4.07
N HIS A 63 -0.33 -9.27 4.99
CA HIS A 63 -0.02 -10.26 6.02
C HIS A 63 -1.32 -10.66 6.77
N PRO A 64 -1.65 -11.96 6.93
CA PRO A 64 -2.97 -12.41 7.41
C PRO A 64 -3.41 -11.78 8.74
N LYS A 65 -2.47 -11.54 9.67
CA LYS A 65 -2.76 -10.91 10.96
C LYS A 65 -3.18 -9.44 10.86
N LEU A 66 -2.91 -8.74 9.74
CA LEU A 66 -3.42 -7.38 9.53
C LEU A 66 -4.90 -7.37 9.14
N GLY A 67 -5.43 -8.51 8.69
CA GLY A 67 -6.86 -8.72 8.41
C GLY A 67 -7.68 -9.11 9.64
N ASP A 68 -7.03 -9.45 10.77
CA ASP A 68 -7.71 -9.81 12.01
C ASP A 68 -8.55 -8.64 12.55
N GLU A 69 -9.81 -8.91 12.88
CA GLU A 69 -10.77 -7.88 13.31
C GLU A 69 -10.27 -7.16 14.57
N GLY A 70 -9.80 -7.90 15.57
CA GLY A 70 -9.30 -7.32 16.82
C GLY A 70 -8.08 -6.43 16.60
N PHE A 71 -7.16 -6.87 15.74
CA PHE A 71 -6.02 -6.05 15.33
C PHE A 71 -6.48 -4.76 14.63
N ARG A 72 -7.38 -4.85 13.63
CA ARG A 72 -7.88 -3.69 12.89
C ARG A 72 -8.63 -2.70 13.77
N GLU A 73 -9.43 -3.18 14.72
CA GLU A 73 -10.12 -2.34 15.69
C GLU A 73 -9.13 -1.60 16.59
N SER A 74 -8.11 -2.29 17.12
CA SER A 74 -7.07 -1.66 17.92
C SER A 74 -6.29 -0.60 17.14
N LEU A 75 -5.88 -0.93 15.91
CA LEU A 75 -5.13 -0.04 15.04
C LEU A 75 -5.96 1.20 14.67
N MET A 76 -7.23 1.02 14.32
CA MET A 76 -8.13 2.13 13.97
C MET A 76 -8.39 3.05 15.16
N ARG A 77 -8.63 2.49 16.35
CA ARG A 77 -8.80 3.26 17.58
C ARG A 77 -7.57 4.13 17.85
N ASP A 78 -6.38 3.55 17.78
CA ASP A 78 -5.14 4.25 18.10
C ASP A 78 -4.77 5.27 16.99
N SER A 79 -5.06 4.98 15.73
CA SER A 79 -4.83 5.87 14.58
C SER A 79 -5.72 7.12 14.62
N LEU A 80 -6.95 6.99 15.11
CA LEU A 80 -7.86 8.13 15.28
C LEU A 80 -7.47 9.00 16.48
N ALA A 81 -6.90 8.41 17.54
CA ALA A 81 -6.44 9.15 18.71
C ALA A 81 -5.15 9.94 18.43
N ASN A 82 -4.26 9.42 17.60
CA ASN A 82 -2.93 9.99 17.31
C ASN A 82 -2.80 10.58 15.90
N LEU A 83 -3.85 11.22 15.37
CA LEU A 83 -3.89 11.70 13.98
C LEU A 83 -2.87 12.82 13.65
N PHE A 84 -2.30 13.47 14.67
CA PHE A 84 -1.17 14.39 14.54
C PHE A 84 -0.10 13.94 15.54
N GLY A 85 1.05 13.49 15.07
CA GLY A 85 2.13 13.06 15.94
C GLY A 85 2.66 14.22 16.80
N VAL A 86 2.15 14.37 18.03
CA VAL A 86 2.85 14.94 19.19
C VAL A 86 2.22 14.33 20.46
N GLU A 87 3.03 13.59 21.21
CA GLU A 87 2.89 13.23 22.63
C GLU A 87 1.47 13.04 23.20
N THR A 88 0.99 11.79 23.25
CA THR A 88 0.20 11.34 24.40
C THR A 88 0.61 9.93 24.82
N SER A 89 1.83 9.80 25.36
CA SER A 89 2.14 8.65 26.20
C SER A 89 1.72 9.00 27.63
N PRO A 90 0.74 8.32 28.26
CA PRO A 90 0.54 8.43 29.68
C PRO A 90 1.57 7.50 30.36
N ILE A 91 2.72 8.08 30.70
CA ILE A 91 3.36 7.75 31.99
C ILE A 91 2.86 8.81 32.97
#